data_AF-A0A7X9HPF6-F1
#
_entry.id   AF-A0A7X9HPF6-F1
#
_cell.length_a   1.000
_cell.length_b   1.000
_cell.length_c   1.000
_cell.angle_alpha   90.00
_cell.angle_beta   90.00
_cell.angle_gamma   90.00
#
_symmetry.space_group_name_H-M   'P 1'
#
loop_
_entity.id
_entity.type
_entity.pdbx_description
1 polymer ?
#
loop_
_entity_poly.entity_id
_entity_poly.type
_entity_poly.pdbx_seq_one_letter_code
_entity_poly.pdbx_strand_id
1 'polypeptide(L)'
;MGRACAARRSGRFPGVALVLLSLGLFACGGAEWDGLTLSIHFAPEDLPAGTAIIRIYVLPSVAISPTQQEIEIKCEDLVGPTATKTIMDYRIYQLRMENVLFDAASGGTVVLQKLSEGKLVFYVEAMDSVQRVLAYGCGTGNIEKGKKTYIPIRMVAK
;
A
#
# COMPACT_ATOMS: atom_id res chain seq x y z
N MET A 1 12.88 -1.45 -32.49
CA MET A 1 13.71 -2.01 -33.58
C MET A 1 13.14 -3.37 -33.93
N GLY A 2 12.42 -3.45 -35.05
CA GLY A 2 11.75 -4.68 -35.48
C GLY A 2 12.64 -5.54 -36.38
N ARG A 3 12.44 -6.86 -36.31
CA ARG A 3 12.75 -7.88 -37.34
C ARG A 3 11.95 -9.13 -36.96
N ALA A 4 10.80 -9.34 -37.57
CA ALA A 4 10.57 -10.04 -38.85
C ALA A 4 10.21 -11.51 -38.61
N CYS A 5 8.93 -11.80 -38.80
CA CYS A 5 8.35 -13.14 -38.84
C CYS A 5 8.66 -13.76 -40.22
N ALA A 6 9.24 -14.96 -40.26
CA ALA A 6 9.47 -15.70 -41.50
C ALA A 6 8.76 -17.06 -41.43
N ALA A 7 7.66 -17.18 -42.17
CA ALA A 7 7.04 -18.47 -42.47
C ALA A 7 7.73 -19.09 -43.70
N ARG A 8 8.11 -20.37 -43.63
CA ARG A 8 8.38 -21.17 -44.83
C ARG A 8 7.95 -22.64 -44.66
N ARG A 9 6.82 -22.92 -45.30
CA ARG A 9 6.44 -24.09 -46.13
C ARG A 9 6.91 -25.52 -45.81
N SER A 10 5.87 -26.36 -45.74
CA SER A 10 5.64 -27.63 -46.45
C SER A 10 6.44 -28.88 -46.07
N GLY A 11 5.71 -29.86 -45.52
CA GLY A 11 6.02 -31.28 -45.54
C GLY A 11 4.75 -32.08 -45.20
N ARG A 12 4.32 -32.95 -46.11
CA ARG A 12 3.14 -33.83 -46.06
C ARG A 12 3.65 -35.25 -45.80
N PHE A 13 3.01 -36.02 -44.90
CA PHE A 13 2.81 -37.50 -44.90
C PHE A 13 2.44 -38.02 -43.47
N PRO A 14 1.81 -39.21 -43.35
CA PRO A 14 0.71 -39.48 -42.42
C PRO A 14 1.06 -40.59 -41.37
N GLY A 15 0.17 -40.81 -40.40
CA GLY A 15 0.16 -42.05 -39.62
C GLY A 15 0.39 -41.89 -38.11
N VAL A 16 -0.74 -41.84 -37.39
CA VAL A 16 -1.01 -42.22 -35.99
C VAL A 16 0.18 -42.56 -35.07
N ALA A 17 0.43 -41.69 -34.08
CA ALA A 17 0.76 -42.08 -32.72
C ALA A 17 0.46 -40.91 -31.76
N LEU A 18 -0.48 -41.13 -30.85
CA LEU A 18 -0.83 -40.24 -29.76
C LEU A 18 0.33 -40.25 -28.75
N VAL A 19 1.12 -39.18 -28.71
CA VAL A 19 1.97 -38.86 -27.54
C VAL A 19 1.67 -37.41 -27.18
N LEU A 20 0.99 -37.26 -26.04
CA LEU A 20 0.73 -36.01 -25.35
C LEU A 20 2.07 -35.36 -24.95
N LEU A 21 2.64 -34.56 -25.85
CA LEU A 21 3.73 -33.64 -25.52
C LEU A 21 3.14 -32.29 -25.10
N SER A 22 3.14 -32.08 -23.78
CA SER A 22 3.69 -30.91 -23.12
C SER A 22 3.91 -29.67 -23.99
N LEU A 23 3.21 -28.59 -23.68
CA LEU A 23 3.78 -27.24 -23.70
C LEU A 23 2.89 -26.32 -22.88
N GLY A 24 3.51 -25.74 -21.86
CA GLY A 24 2.86 -24.87 -20.90
C GLY A 24 2.09 -23.76 -21.59
N LEU A 25 0.81 -23.69 -21.26
CA LEU A 25 0.14 -22.41 -21.21
C LEU A 25 0.77 -21.69 -20.03
N PHE A 26 1.74 -20.84 -20.37
CA PHE A 26 2.22 -19.75 -19.54
C PHE A 26 1.01 -19.00 -18.98
N ALA A 27 0.58 -19.37 -17.78
CA ALA A 27 -0.11 -18.46 -16.88
C ALA A 27 0.93 -17.49 -16.29
N CYS A 28 1.69 -16.81 -17.16
CA CYS A 28 2.31 -15.53 -16.84
C CYS A 28 1.24 -14.45 -16.95
N GLY A 29 0.16 -14.61 -16.18
CA GLY A 29 -0.72 -13.52 -15.79
C GLY A 29 -0.17 -12.94 -14.50
N GLY A 30 1.11 -12.54 -14.49
CA GLY A 30 1.58 -11.62 -13.48
C GLY A 30 0.79 -10.35 -13.72
N ALA A 31 -0.26 -10.14 -12.92
CA ALA A 31 -0.99 -8.89 -12.92
C ALA A 31 0.05 -7.79 -12.75
N GLU A 32 0.33 -7.09 -13.84
CA GLU A 32 1.12 -5.89 -13.81
C GLU A 32 0.30 -4.95 -12.92
N TRP A 33 0.77 -4.76 -11.69
CA TRP A 33 0.12 -3.90 -10.71
C TRP A 33 0.17 -2.49 -11.27
N ASP A 34 -0.86 -2.13 -12.03
CA ASP A 34 -1.09 -0.81 -12.57
C ASP A 34 -1.30 0.11 -11.37
N GLY A 35 -0.18 0.65 -10.89
CA GLY A 35 -0.04 1.13 -9.54
C GLY A 35 -0.74 2.46 -9.34
N LEU A 36 -1.57 2.56 -8.30
CA LEU A 36 -2.12 3.85 -7.91
C LEU A 36 -1.03 4.73 -7.32
N THR A 37 -1.13 6.02 -7.63
CA THR A 37 -0.37 7.07 -6.98
C THR A 37 -1.33 7.86 -6.10
N LEU A 38 -1.06 7.87 -4.79
CA LEU A 38 -1.82 8.63 -3.80
C LEU A 38 -0.96 9.79 -3.31
N SER A 39 -1.49 11.01 -3.37
CA SER A 39 -0.88 12.16 -2.71
C SER A 39 -1.62 12.43 -1.39
N ILE A 40 -0.90 12.45 -0.28
CA ILE A 40 -1.46 12.78 1.04
C ILE A 40 -0.84 14.10 1.48
N HIS A 41 -1.72 15.05 1.80
CA HIS A 41 -1.34 16.39 2.25
C HIS A 41 -1.62 16.53 3.75
N PHE A 42 -0.68 17.13 4.47
CA PHE A 42 -0.77 17.41 5.90
C PHE A 42 -0.66 18.90 6.11
N ALA A 43 -1.72 19.52 6.63
CA ALA A 43 -1.74 20.94 6.90
C ALA A 43 -1.02 21.25 8.23
N PRO A 44 -0.31 22.39 8.34
CA PRO A 44 0.29 22.89 9.58
C PRO A 44 -0.62 22.80 10.82
N GLU A 45 -1.87 23.21 10.66
CA GLU A 45 -2.89 23.30 11.70
C GLU A 45 -3.41 21.95 12.21
N ASP A 46 -3.26 20.89 11.42
CA ASP A 46 -3.76 19.55 11.76
C ASP A 46 -2.73 18.72 12.57
N LEU A 47 -1.51 19.23 12.73
CA LEU A 47 -0.43 18.53 13.42
C LEU A 47 -0.04 19.20 14.74
N PRO A 48 0.47 18.42 15.71
CA PRO A 48 1.00 18.97 16.94
C PRO A 48 2.15 19.96 16.70
N ALA A 49 2.22 20.99 17.54
CA ALA A 49 3.36 21.89 17.57
C ALA A 49 4.68 21.12 17.79
N GLY A 50 5.73 21.53 17.08
CA GLY A 50 7.04 20.87 17.15
C GLY A 50 7.19 19.65 16.22
N THR A 51 6.17 19.31 15.43
CA THR A 51 6.31 18.30 14.37
C THR A 51 7.34 18.77 13.34
N ALA A 52 8.28 17.88 13.00
CA ALA A 52 9.29 18.09 11.97
C ALA A 52 9.31 16.95 10.93
N ILE A 53 8.81 15.77 11.31
CA ILE A 53 8.76 14.59 10.45
C ILE A 53 7.40 13.93 10.63
N ILE A 54 6.79 13.53 9.52
CA ILE A 54 5.60 12.68 9.53
C ILE A 54 6.01 11.32 8.98
N ARG A 55 5.70 10.26 9.71
CA ARG A 55 5.83 8.89 9.23
C ARG A 55 4.47 8.29 8.99
N ILE A 56 4.28 7.66 7.84
CA ILE A 56 3.00 7.12 7.42
C ILE A 56 3.19 5.66 7.09
N TYR A 57 2.30 4.84 7.63
CA TYR A 57 2.20 3.42 7.37
C TYR A 57 0.88 3.16 6.66
N VAL A 58 0.93 2.38 5.59
CA VAL A 58 -0.26 1.92 4.87
C VAL A 58 -0.40 0.43 5.05
N LEU A 59 -1.56 0.04 5.56
CA LEU A 59 -1.95 -1.33 5.85
C LEU A 59 -3.23 -1.65 5.05
N PRO A 60 -3.48 -2.91 4.68
CA PRO A 60 -4.82 -3.30 4.26
C PRO A 60 -5.76 -3.28 5.48
N SER A 61 -7.06 -3.04 5.28
CA SER A 61 -8.04 -3.19 6.38
C SER A 61 -8.31 -4.64 6.76
N VAL A 62 -7.98 -5.58 5.87
CA VAL A 62 -8.09 -7.01 6.08
C VAL A 62 -6.82 -7.68 5.56
N ALA A 63 -6.20 -8.50 6.39
CA ALA A 63 -5.00 -9.26 6.05
C ALA A 63 -5.20 -10.75 6.31
N ILE A 64 -4.38 -11.59 5.66
CA ILE A 64 -4.34 -13.03 5.94
C ILE A 64 -3.09 -13.32 6.77
N SER A 65 -3.30 -13.91 7.95
CA SER A 65 -2.23 -14.29 8.86
C SER A 65 -1.36 -15.43 8.28
N PRO A 66 -0.16 -15.66 8.84
CA PRO A 66 0.62 -16.86 8.54
C PRO A 66 -0.14 -18.17 8.80
N THR A 67 -1.11 -18.15 9.72
CA THR A 67 -1.97 -19.29 10.05
C THR A 67 -3.23 -19.38 9.17
N GLN A 68 -3.28 -18.62 8.06
CA GLN A 68 -4.42 -18.58 7.12
C GLN A 68 -5.73 -18.08 7.75
N GLN A 69 -5.63 -17.26 8.80
CA GLN A 69 -6.78 -16.62 9.41
C GLN A 69 -6.91 -15.18 8.91
N GLU A 70 -8.12 -14.78 8.58
CA GLU A 70 -8.41 -13.39 8.26
C GLU A 70 -8.30 -12.53 9.52
N ILE A 71 -7.63 -11.39 9.40
CA ILE A 71 -7.42 -10.44 10.48
C ILE A 71 -7.91 -9.09 10.00
N GLU A 72 -8.84 -8.51 10.74
CA GLU A 72 -9.27 -7.14 10.53
C GLU A 72 -8.29 -6.20 11.24
N ILE A 73 -7.81 -5.18 10.53
CA ILE A 73 -6.94 -4.14 11.09
C ILE A 73 -7.79 -2.89 11.29
N LYS A 74 -7.97 -2.50 12.55
CA LYS A 74 -8.82 -1.37 12.95
C LYS A 74 -7.98 -0.23 13.50
N CYS A 75 -8.45 0.99 13.29
CA CYS A 75 -7.77 2.16 13.85
C CYS A 75 -7.81 2.18 15.38
N GLU A 76 -8.91 1.67 15.95
CA GLU A 76 -9.14 1.57 17.39
C GLU A 76 -8.16 0.61 18.08
N ASP A 77 -7.57 -0.33 17.34
CA ASP A 77 -6.53 -1.21 17.86
C ASP A 77 -5.18 -0.47 17.98
N LEU A 78 -4.96 0.58 17.19
CA LEU A 78 -3.70 1.29 17.04
C LEU A 78 -3.64 2.64 17.77
N VAL A 79 -4.77 3.36 17.86
CA VAL A 79 -4.82 4.73 18.37
C VAL A 79 -6.02 4.90 19.32
N GLY A 80 -5.78 5.61 20.43
CA GLY A 80 -6.80 5.95 21.43
C GLY A 80 -6.64 5.20 22.75
N PRO A 81 -7.50 5.48 23.74
CA PRO A 81 -7.37 4.94 25.10
C PRO A 81 -7.61 3.42 25.19
N THR A 82 -8.25 2.85 24.17
CA THR A 82 -8.55 1.42 24.07
C THR A 82 -7.59 0.68 23.12
N ALA A 83 -6.55 1.35 22.60
CA ALA A 83 -5.59 0.72 21.72
C ALA A 83 -4.91 -0.46 22.42
N THR A 84 -4.95 -1.63 21.78
CA THR A 84 -4.39 -2.88 22.32
C THR A 84 -3.19 -3.38 21.53
N LYS A 85 -2.89 -2.73 20.40
CA LYS A 85 -1.84 -3.10 19.45
C LYS A 85 -0.96 -1.89 19.14
N THR A 86 0.18 -2.20 18.57
CA THR A 86 1.13 -1.24 18.03
C THR A 86 1.30 -1.48 16.53
N ILE A 87 1.84 -0.50 15.82
CA ILE A 87 2.16 -0.67 14.39
C ILE A 87 3.11 -1.85 14.14
N MET A 88 3.95 -2.19 15.13
CA MET A 88 4.89 -3.31 15.04
C MET A 88 4.19 -4.68 15.00
N ASP A 89 3.01 -4.80 15.61
CA ASP A 89 2.21 -6.03 15.58
C ASP A 89 1.68 -6.34 14.16
N TYR A 90 1.55 -5.31 13.31
CA TYR A 90 1.09 -5.45 11.93
C TYR A 90 2.20 -5.31 10.88
N ARG A 91 3.47 -5.27 11.30
CA ARG A 91 4.62 -4.99 10.41
C ARG A 91 4.67 -5.91 9.17
N ILE A 92 4.28 -7.17 9.32
CA ILE A 92 4.31 -8.14 8.21
C ILE A 92 3.21 -7.90 7.15
N TYR A 93 2.18 -7.12 7.48
CA TYR A 93 1.09 -6.75 6.57
C TYR A 93 1.25 -5.35 5.97
N GLN A 94 2.33 -4.65 6.34
CA GLN A 94 2.61 -3.30 5.88
C GLN A 94 2.81 -3.28 4.36
N LEU A 95 1.97 -2.50 3.66
CA LEU A 95 2.10 -2.30 2.22
C LEU A 95 3.18 -1.26 1.92
N ARG A 96 3.19 -0.16 2.69
CA ARG A 96 4.15 0.95 2.52
C ARG A 96 4.48 1.61 3.86
N MET A 97 5.66 2.20 3.92
CA MET A 97 6.06 3.14 4.96
C MET A 97 6.87 4.25 4.31
N GLU A 98 6.50 5.50 4.56
CA GLU A 98 7.21 6.67 4.04
C GLU A 98 7.39 7.70 5.15
N ASN A 99 8.48 8.47 5.05
CA ASN A 99 8.71 9.65 5.87
C ASN A 99 8.60 10.88 4.98
N VAL A 100 8.00 11.94 5.50
CA VAL A 100 8.00 13.26 4.87
C VAL A 100 8.49 14.31 5.87
N LEU A 101 9.36 15.19 5.38
CA LEU A 101 9.76 16.37 6.14
C LEU A 101 8.56 17.31 6.23
N PHE A 102 8.27 17.76 7.43
CA PHE A 102 7.19 18.70 7.68
C PHE A 102 7.73 20.10 7.85
N ASP A 103 7.19 21.02 7.07
CA ASP A 103 7.45 22.44 7.21
C ASP A 103 6.28 23.09 7.95
N ALA A 104 6.55 23.76 9.08
CA ALA A 104 5.48 24.34 9.89
C ALA A 104 4.77 25.52 9.20
N ALA A 105 5.28 26.05 8.09
CA ALA A 105 4.65 27.13 7.32
C ALA A 105 3.78 26.61 6.16
N SER A 106 4.15 25.50 5.53
CA SER A 106 3.51 24.98 4.30
C SER A 106 3.00 23.54 4.40
N GLY A 107 3.27 22.86 5.51
CA GLY A 107 2.83 21.51 5.79
C GLY A 107 3.78 20.44 5.23
N GLY A 108 3.19 19.30 4.86
CA GLY A 108 3.92 18.19 4.24
C GLY A 108 3.07 17.52 3.16
N THR A 109 3.70 17.06 2.08
CA THR A 109 3.03 16.24 1.07
C THR A 109 3.85 15.00 0.78
N VAL A 110 3.23 13.84 0.92
CA VAL A 110 3.82 12.55 0.56
C VAL A 110 3.14 12.03 -0.69
N VAL A 111 3.90 11.36 -1.56
CA VAL A 111 3.36 10.68 -2.74
C VAL A 111 3.67 9.20 -2.62
N LEU A 112 2.63 8.40 -2.40
CA LEU A 112 2.72 6.94 -2.32
C LEU A 112 2.44 6.35 -3.68
N GLN A 113 3.38 5.58 -4.22
CA GLN A 113 3.24 4.94 -5.53
C GLN A 113 3.01 3.43 -5.40
N LYS A 114 2.44 2.86 -6.47
CA LYS A 114 2.22 1.42 -6.59
C LYS A 114 1.39 0.86 -5.44
N LEU A 115 0.31 1.56 -5.10
CA LEU A 115 -0.71 1.08 -4.18
C LEU A 115 -1.80 0.31 -4.94
N SER A 116 -2.39 -0.68 -4.28
CA SER A 116 -3.56 -1.41 -4.77
C SER A 116 -4.86 -0.69 -4.40
N GLU A 117 -5.90 -0.90 -5.20
CA GLU A 117 -7.27 -0.50 -4.82
C GLU A 117 -7.75 -1.28 -3.59
N GLY A 118 -8.71 -0.68 -2.87
CA GLY A 118 -9.40 -1.31 -1.76
C GLY A 118 -9.39 -0.48 -0.47
N LYS A 119 -9.95 -1.06 0.58
CA LYS A 119 -10.05 -0.42 1.89
C LYS A 119 -8.72 -0.53 2.63
N LEU A 120 -8.07 0.62 2.81
CA LEU A 120 -6.75 0.75 3.43
C LEU A 120 -6.85 1.49 4.76
N VAL A 121 -5.92 1.17 5.66
CA VAL A 121 -5.71 1.82 6.95
C VAL A 121 -4.43 2.64 6.87
N PHE A 122 -4.53 3.90 7.24
CA PHE A 122 -3.45 4.88 7.25
C PHE A 122 -3.13 5.21 8.69
N TYR A 123 -1.99 4.73 9.18
CA TYR A 123 -1.48 5.06 10.50
C TYR A 123 -0.35 6.07 10.37
N VAL A 124 -0.41 7.15 11.15
CA VAL A 124 0.45 8.33 11.02
C VAL A 124 1.11 8.62 12.36
N GLU A 125 2.42 8.84 12.34
CA GLU A 125 3.19 9.33 13.49
C GLU A 125 3.69 10.74 13.17
N ALA A 126 3.31 11.72 14.00
CA ALA A 126 3.91 13.05 13.99
C ALA A 126 5.09 13.04 14.95
N MET A 127 6.29 13.38 14.47
CA MET A 127 7.54 13.29 15.22
C MET A 127 8.28 14.64 15.24
N ASP A 128 9.04 14.87 16.30
CA ASP A 128 9.96 16.00 16.38
C ASP A 128 11.25 15.79 15.57
N SER A 129 12.16 16.77 15.60
CA SER A 129 13.43 16.73 14.86
C SER A 129 14.41 15.66 15.36
N VAL A 130 14.19 15.11 16.56
CA VAL A 130 14.97 13.99 17.13
C VAL A 130 14.21 12.66 17.02
N GLN A 131 13.16 12.61 16.18
CA GLN A 131 12.34 11.43 15.88
C GLN A 131 11.57 10.85 17.08
N ARG A 132 11.26 11.68 18.09
CA ARG A 132 10.32 11.30 19.15
C ARG A 132 8.90 11.52 18.66
N VAL A 133 8.04 10.52 18.84
CA VAL A 133 6.62 10.62 18.48
C VAL A 133 5.90 11.56 19.44
N LEU A 134 5.26 12.58 18.90
CA LEU A 134 4.44 13.58 19.59
C LEU A 134 2.96 13.18 19.60
N ALA A 135 2.48 12.59 18.50
CA ALA A 135 1.11 12.14 18.35
C ALA A 135 0.98 11.02 17.34
N TYR A 136 -0.10 10.25 17.48
CA TYR A 136 -0.50 9.17 16.60
C TYR A 136 -1.83 9.49 15.95
N GLY A 137 -1.98 9.18 14.66
CA GLY A 137 -3.25 9.29 13.96
C GLY A 137 -3.57 8.01 13.22
N CYS A 138 -4.86 7.73 13.08
CA CYS A 138 -5.32 6.67 12.20
C CYS A 138 -6.57 7.08 11.43
N GLY A 139 -6.63 6.68 10.16
CA GLY A 139 -7.80 6.80 9.30
C GLY A 139 -7.96 5.59 8.41
N THR A 140 -9.18 5.31 7.99
CA THR A 140 -9.49 4.19 7.09
C THR A 140 -10.32 4.71 5.92
N GLY A 141 -10.03 4.25 4.70
CA GLY A 141 -10.78 4.66 3.51
C GLY A 141 -10.62 3.71 2.35
N ASN A 142 -11.58 3.74 1.43
CA ASN A 142 -11.52 2.95 0.19
C ASN A 142 -10.78 3.76 -0.88
N ILE A 143 -9.69 3.21 -1.43
CA ILE A 143 -8.92 3.82 -2.50
C ILE A 143 -9.33 3.19 -3.84
N GLU A 144 -9.67 4.04 -4.80
CA GLU A 144 -10.11 3.65 -6.14
C GLU A 144 -9.43 4.52 -7.21
N LYS A 145 -9.07 3.93 -8.34
CA LYS A 145 -8.39 4.59 -9.46
C LYS A 145 -9.24 5.73 -10.01
N GLY A 146 -8.60 6.88 -10.22
CA GLY A 146 -9.25 8.06 -10.80
C GLY A 146 -10.23 8.77 -9.86
N LYS A 147 -10.35 8.34 -8.59
CA LYS A 147 -11.19 9.01 -7.59
C LYS A 147 -10.35 9.77 -6.57
N LYS A 148 -10.74 11.02 -6.30
CA LYS A 148 -10.25 11.76 -5.14
C LYS A 148 -10.96 11.20 -3.90
N THR A 149 -10.19 10.69 -2.96
CA THR A 149 -10.69 10.15 -1.68
C THR A 149 -10.22 11.05 -0.55
N TYR A 150 -11.13 11.41 0.35
CA TYR A 150 -10.79 12.10 1.58
C TYR A 150 -10.85 11.10 2.74
N ILE A 151 -9.73 10.96 3.45
CA ILE A 151 -9.61 10.05 4.59
C ILE A 151 -9.34 10.90 5.82
N PRO A 152 -10.32 11.08 6.72
CA PRO A 152 -10.09 11.82 7.94
C PRO A 152 -9.15 11.03 8.85
N ILE A 153 -8.08 11.68 9.30
CA ILE A 153 -7.13 11.14 10.27
C ILE A 153 -7.20 12.04 11.50
N ARG A 154 -7.56 11.48 12.65
CA ARG A 154 -7.57 12.22 13.91
C ARG A 154 -6.31 11.90 14.70
N MET A 155 -5.54 12.92 15.01
CA MET A 155 -4.33 12.79 15.82
C MET A 155 -4.69 12.77 17.31
N VAL A 156 -4.01 11.90 18.07
CA VAL A 156 -4.09 11.78 19.52
C VAL A 156 -2.68 11.96 20.06
N ALA A 157 -2.51 12.89 21.00
CA ALA A 157 -1.22 13.14 21.64
C ALA A 157 -0.71 11.88 22.36
N LYS A 158 0.60 11.66 22.33
CA LYS A 158 1.27 10.57 23.04
C LYS A 158 1.35 10.85 24.54
#